data_AF-A0A2P7YD00-F1
#
_entry.id   AF-A0A2P7YD00-F1
#
_cell.length_a   1.000
_cell.length_b   1.000
_cell.length_c   1.000
_cell.angle_alpha   90.00
_cell.angle_beta   90.00
_cell.angle_gamma   90.00
#
_symmetry.space_group_name_H-M   'P 1'
#
loop_
_entity.id
_entity.type
_entity.pdbx_description
1 polymer ?
#
loop_
_entity_poly.entity_id
_entity_poly.type
_entity_poly.pdbx_seq_one_letter_code
_entity_poly.pdbx_strand_id
1 'polypeptide(L)'
;MLAKKEITDKILSLLRTLPKDRINHYASFKDVQIERFLNPEKIAKISEQDLKLQYVSLRDLVNDKYKNLYKLDDKLLKPKGNPRYYDRILSEIKGEKKETWGDAIRTVWYGK
;
A
#
# COMPACT_ATOMS: atom_id res chain seq x y z
N MET A 1 -15.72 7.38 -26.92
CA MET A 1 -15.62 5.96 -26.46
C MET A 1 -14.18 5.44 -26.51
N LEU A 2 -13.42 5.66 -27.60
CA LEU A 2 -12.00 5.27 -27.70
C LEU A 2 -11.12 5.81 -26.54
N ALA A 3 -11.26 7.10 -26.19
CA ALA A 3 -10.48 7.71 -25.11
C ALA A 3 -10.67 7.05 -23.74
N LYS A 4 -11.90 6.69 -23.35
CA LYS A 4 -12.16 5.99 -22.07
C LYS A 4 -11.52 4.60 -22.04
N LYS A 5 -11.55 3.88 -23.16
CA LYS A 5 -10.93 2.56 -23.28
C LYS A 5 -9.41 2.66 -23.11
N GLU A 6 -8.76 3.58 -23.82
CA GLU A 6 -7.32 3.81 -23.71
C GLU A 6 -6.87 4.16 -22.29
N ILE A 7 -7.61 5.03 -21.59
CA ILE A 7 -7.29 5.37 -20.20
C ILE A 7 -7.50 4.15 -19.28
N THR A 8 -8.54 3.34 -19.52
CA THR A 8 -8.80 2.11 -18.76
C THR A 8 -7.66 1.11 -18.95
N ASP A 9 -7.17 0.93 -20.17
CA ASP A 9 -6.03 0.06 -20.48
C ASP A 9 -4.76 0.52 -19.76
N LYS A 10 -4.52 1.84 -19.70
CA LYS A 10 -3.41 2.41 -18.91
C LYS A 10 -3.56 2.14 -17.42
N ILE A 11 -4.77 2.31 -16.87
CA ILE A 11 -5.06 1.99 -15.46
C ILE A 11 -4.78 0.51 -15.18
N LEU A 12 -5.29 -0.40 -16.01
CA LEU A 12 -5.08 -1.84 -15.86
C LEU A 12 -3.59 -2.21 -15.95
N SER A 13 -2.82 -1.54 -16.82
CA SER A 13 -1.38 -1.76 -16.91
C SER A 13 -0.66 -1.40 -15.59
N LEU A 14 -1.02 -0.28 -14.97
CA LEU A 14 -0.46 0.16 -13.68
C LEU A 14 -0.91 -0.74 -12.51
N LEU A 15 -2.17 -1.16 -12.48
CA LEU A 15 -2.64 -2.08 -11.45
C LEU A 15 -1.88 -3.41 -11.48
N ARG A 16 -1.55 -3.90 -12.68
CA ARG A 16 -0.80 -5.16 -12.83
C ARG A 16 0.63 -5.07 -12.28
N THR A 17 1.26 -3.89 -12.29
CA THR A 17 2.61 -3.69 -11.74
C THR A 17 2.65 -3.61 -10.21
N LEU A 18 1.51 -3.38 -9.53
CA LEU A 18 1.47 -3.34 -8.07
C LEU A 18 1.88 -4.70 -7.47
N PRO A 19 2.63 -4.71 -6.35
CA PRO A 19 2.95 -5.94 -5.64
C PRO A 19 1.68 -6.58 -5.08
N LYS A 20 1.76 -7.87 -4.70
CA LYS A 20 0.71 -8.49 -3.90
C LYS A 20 0.68 -7.86 -2.51
N ASP A 21 -0.51 -7.73 -1.94
CA ASP A 21 -0.69 -7.22 -0.59
C ASP A 21 0.02 -8.15 0.41
N ARG A 22 0.80 -7.57 1.32
CA ARG A 22 1.57 -8.34 2.32
C ARG A 22 0.68 -8.94 3.40
N ILE A 23 -0.44 -8.28 3.68
CA ILE A 23 -1.43 -8.73 4.62
C ILE A 23 -2.74 -8.88 3.86
N ASN A 24 -3.09 -10.11 3.51
CA ASN A 24 -4.37 -10.40 2.87
C ASN A 24 -5.47 -10.39 3.94
N HIS A 25 -6.12 -9.25 4.09
CA HIS A 25 -7.47 -9.23 4.64
C HIS A 25 -8.47 -9.54 3.53
N TYR A 26 -9.76 -9.68 3.87
CA TYR A 26 -10.87 -10.17 3.02
C TYR A 26 -10.86 -9.72 1.54
N ALA A 27 -10.22 -8.60 1.19
CA ALA A 27 -10.02 -8.14 -0.17
C ALA A 27 -8.62 -7.55 -0.38
N SER A 28 -8.07 -7.72 -1.59
CA SER A 28 -6.83 -7.09 -2.06
C SER A 28 -7.15 -5.87 -2.90
N PHE A 29 -6.43 -4.76 -2.67
CA PHE A 29 -6.66 -3.51 -3.41
C PHE A 29 -6.47 -3.73 -4.91
N LYS A 30 -5.37 -4.40 -5.28
CA LYS A 30 -5.02 -4.70 -6.67
C LYS A 30 -6.15 -5.46 -7.37
N ASP A 31 -6.63 -6.53 -6.74
CA ASP A 31 -7.57 -7.45 -7.37
C ASP A 31 -8.96 -6.81 -7.51
N VAL A 32 -9.44 -6.16 -6.45
CA VAL A 32 -10.73 -5.43 -6.48
C VAL A 32 -10.74 -4.34 -7.55
N GLN A 33 -9.64 -3.59 -7.69
CA GLN A 33 -9.58 -2.56 -8.74
C GLN A 33 -9.51 -3.18 -10.13
N ILE A 34 -8.75 -4.26 -10.34
CA ILE A 34 -8.72 -4.95 -11.64
C ILE A 34 -10.14 -5.42 -12.01
N GLU A 35 -10.86 -6.07 -11.11
CA GLU A 35 -12.24 -6.50 -11.34
C GLU A 35 -13.16 -5.34 -11.68
N ARG A 36 -13.02 -4.21 -10.97
CA ARG A 36 -13.79 -2.99 -11.23
C ARG A 36 -13.53 -2.45 -12.64
N PHE A 37 -12.27 -2.38 -13.07
CA PHE A 37 -11.89 -1.81 -14.37
C PHE A 37 -12.09 -2.77 -15.55
N LEU A 38 -12.24 -4.06 -15.29
CA LEU A 38 -12.68 -5.04 -16.29
C LEU A 38 -14.20 -5.01 -16.54
N ASN A 39 -14.99 -4.45 -15.61
CA ASN A 39 -16.45 -4.39 -15.75
C ASN A 39 -16.89 -3.19 -16.63
N PRO A 40 -17.39 -3.41 -17.86
CA PRO A 40 -17.72 -2.33 -18.78
C PRO A 40 -18.87 -1.42 -18.29
N GLU A 41 -19.83 -1.98 -17.57
CA GLU A 41 -20.98 -1.22 -17.04
C GLU A 41 -20.54 -0.22 -15.96
N LYS A 42 -19.61 -0.62 -15.10
CA LYS A 42 -19.04 0.28 -14.10
C LYS A 42 -18.25 1.41 -14.76
N ILE A 43 -17.51 1.12 -15.82
CA ILE A 43 -16.73 2.12 -16.57
C ILE A 43 -17.60 3.08 -17.36
N ALA A 44 -18.70 2.59 -17.93
CA ALA A 44 -19.65 3.43 -18.67
C ALA A 44 -20.21 4.57 -17.80
N LYS A 45 -20.45 4.29 -16.50
CA LYS A 45 -20.98 5.24 -15.52
C LYS A 45 -19.98 6.30 -15.06
N ILE A 46 -18.68 6.10 -15.28
CA ILE A 46 -17.63 7.05 -14.85
C ILE A 46 -17.40 8.07 -15.96
N SER A 47 -17.33 9.36 -15.62
CA SER A 47 -17.01 10.40 -16.59
C SER A 47 -15.57 10.24 -17.12
N GLU A 48 -15.29 10.72 -18.34
CA GLU A 48 -13.91 10.63 -18.86
C GLU A 48 -12.93 11.43 -17.99
N GLN A 49 -13.35 12.57 -17.47
CA GLN A 49 -12.55 13.41 -16.58
C GLN A 49 -12.20 12.69 -15.28
N ASP A 50 -13.17 12.02 -14.65
CA ASP A 50 -12.93 11.25 -13.42
C ASP A 50 -12.03 10.04 -13.67
N LEU A 51 -12.13 9.44 -14.86
CA LEU A 51 -11.27 8.33 -15.25
C LEU A 51 -9.81 8.80 -15.43
N LYS A 52 -9.60 10.00 -16.01
CA LYS A 52 -8.29 10.64 -16.09
C LYS A 52 -7.73 10.97 -14.70
N LEU A 53 -8.55 11.51 -13.81
CA LEU A 53 -8.14 11.78 -12.43
C LEU A 53 -7.72 10.50 -11.70
N GLN A 54 -8.49 9.42 -11.84
CA GLN A 54 -8.15 8.11 -11.27
C GLN A 54 -6.82 7.58 -11.81
N TYR A 55 -6.57 7.72 -13.12
CA TYR A 55 -5.27 7.34 -13.70
C TYR A 55 -4.11 8.14 -13.10
N VAL A 56 -4.23 9.46 -12.98
CA VAL A 56 -3.19 10.32 -12.38
C VAL A 56 -2.93 9.93 -10.94
N SER A 57 -3.99 9.75 -10.13
CA SER A 57 -3.87 9.33 -8.74
C SER A 57 -3.21 7.97 -8.59
N LEU A 58 -3.58 6.99 -9.44
CA LEU A 58 -2.96 5.67 -9.42
C LEU A 58 -1.48 5.73 -9.82
N ARG A 59 -1.16 6.51 -10.84
CA ARG A 59 0.23 6.71 -11.27
C ARG A 59 1.07 7.35 -10.16
N ASP A 60 0.53 8.36 -9.48
CA ASP A 60 1.21 9.04 -8.38
C ASP A 60 1.39 8.10 -7.17
N LEU A 61 0.45 7.18 -6.93
CA LEU A 61 0.54 6.13 -5.92
C LEU A 61 1.63 5.10 -6.27
N VAL A 62 1.63 4.56 -7.49
CA VAL A 62 2.62 3.57 -7.96
C VAL A 62 4.04 4.13 -7.93
N ASN A 63 4.19 5.42 -8.26
CA ASN A 63 5.48 6.10 -8.28
C ASN A 63 5.93 6.61 -6.90
N ASP A 64 5.21 6.29 -5.82
CA ASP A 64 5.57 6.71 -4.47
C ASP A 64 5.82 8.23 -4.38
N LYS A 65 5.07 9.04 -5.13
CA LYS A 65 5.36 10.47 -5.37
C LYS A 65 5.62 11.27 -4.10
N TYR A 66 4.92 10.95 -3.03
CA TYR A 66 4.99 11.65 -1.74
C TYR A 66 5.85 10.96 -0.68
N LYS A 67 6.59 9.90 -1.03
CA LYS A 67 7.42 9.13 -0.09
C LYS A 67 8.39 9.97 0.72
N ASN A 68 8.92 11.03 0.12
CA ASN A 68 9.89 11.94 0.75
C ASN A 68 9.26 13.23 1.29
N LEU A 69 7.94 13.43 1.15
CA LEU A 69 7.28 14.64 1.62
C LEU A 69 7.28 14.73 3.16
N TYR A 70 7.15 13.59 3.82
CA TYR A 70 7.18 13.45 5.28
C TYR A 70 8.24 12.42 5.68
N LYS A 71 9.52 12.77 5.54
CA LYS A 71 10.62 11.88 5.93
C LYS A 71 10.51 11.55 7.42
N LEU A 72 10.45 10.26 7.72
CA LEU A 72 10.48 9.75 9.08
C LEU A 72 11.94 9.78 9.55
N ASP A 73 12.20 10.56 10.58
CA ASP A 73 13.52 10.65 11.22
C ASP A 73 13.76 9.47 12.16
N ASP A 74 15.03 9.15 12.41
CA ASP A 74 15.46 8.12 13.35
C ASP A 74 14.92 8.38 14.75
N LYS A 75 14.70 9.65 15.12
CA LYS A 75 14.06 10.01 16.40
C LYS A 75 12.64 9.44 16.53
N LEU A 76 11.89 9.35 15.42
CA LEU A 76 10.53 8.80 15.39
C LEU A 76 10.54 7.27 15.25
N LEU A 77 11.41 6.73 14.39
CA LEU A 77 11.47 5.29 14.13
C LEU A 77 12.17 4.51 15.27
N LYS A 78 13.12 5.13 15.95
CA LYS A 78 13.98 4.52 16.97
C LYS A 78 14.05 5.41 18.22
N PRO A 79 12.92 5.57 18.95
CA PRO A 79 12.90 6.38 20.16
C PRO A 79 13.82 5.80 21.23
N LYS A 80 14.45 6.66 22.05
CA LYS A 80 15.44 6.24 23.07
C LYS A 80 14.95 5.14 24.02
N GLY A 81 13.67 5.14 24.37
CA GLY A 81 13.07 4.16 25.28
C GLY A 81 12.74 2.82 24.63
N ASN A 82 12.60 2.76 23.30
CA ASN A 82 12.40 1.50 22.57
C ASN A 82 12.95 1.60 21.14
N PRO A 83 14.28 1.51 20.96
CA PRO A 83 14.91 1.71 19.65
C PRO A 83 14.55 0.63 18.62
N ARG A 84 14.04 -0.53 19.04
CA ARG A 84 13.72 -1.68 18.16
C ARG A 84 12.24 -1.79 17.82
N TYR A 85 11.40 -0.88 18.35
CA TYR A 85 9.94 -0.95 18.21
C TYR A 85 9.48 -1.03 16.76
N TYR A 86 9.96 -0.11 15.92
CA TYR A 86 9.56 -0.05 14.52
C TYR A 86 10.05 -1.28 13.74
N ASP A 87 11.31 -1.68 13.95
CA ASP A 87 11.90 -2.85 13.28
C ASP A 87 11.13 -4.13 13.60
N ARG A 88 10.65 -4.27 14.86
CA ARG A 88 9.80 -5.39 15.28
C ARG A 88 8.49 -5.42 14.53
N ILE A 89 7.73 -4.32 14.57
CA ILE A 89 6.44 -4.21 13.85
C ILE A 89 6.64 -4.51 12.36
N LEU A 90 7.70 -3.96 11.77
CA LEU A 90 8.00 -4.18 10.36
C LEU A 90 8.34 -5.65 10.07
N SER A 91 9.08 -6.33 10.96
CA SER A 91 9.42 -7.74 10.82
C SER A 91 8.20 -8.67 10.96
N GLU A 92 7.25 -8.33 11.83
CA GLU A 92 5.99 -9.06 11.99
C GLU A 92 5.11 -8.90 10.75
N ILE A 93 4.96 -7.66 10.24
CA ILE A 93 4.21 -7.36 9.01
C ILE A 93 4.80 -8.09 7.80
N LYS A 94 6.13 -8.24 7.74
CA LYS A 94 6.81 -8.97 6.67
C LYS A 94 6.75 -10.50 6.84
N GLY A 95 6.32 -10.99 7.99
CA GLY A 95 6.35 -12.42 8.32
C GLY A 95 7.75 -12.98 8.55
N GLU A 96 8.75 -12.11 8.77
CA GLU A 96 10.16 -12.51 8.96
C GLU A 96 10.39 -13.09 10.37
N LYS A 97 9.72 -12.54 11.39
CA LYS A 97 9.79 -13.00 12.79
C LYS A 97 8.47 -12.73 13.49
N LYS A 98 7.98 -13.72 14.25
CA LYS A 98 6.93 -13.53 15.27
C LYS A 98 7.63 -13.51 16.63
N GLU A 99 7.55 -12.39 17.35
CA GLU A 99 8.04 -12.39 18.73
C GLU A 99 7.14 -13.26 19.61
N THR A 100 7.77 -14.00 20.52
CA THR A 100 7.04 -14.83 21.49
C THR A 100 6.61 -13.95 22.67
N TRP A 101 5.55 -14.33 23.40
CA TRP A 101 5.10 -13.58 24.59
C TRP A 101 6.21 -13.29 25.61
N GLY A 102 7.21 -14.17 25.73
CA GLY A 102 8.40 -13.95 26.56
C GLY A 102 9.34 -12.85 26.07
N ASP A 103 9.47 -12.65 24.75
CA ASP A 103 10.28 -11.58 24.17
C ASP A 103 9.64 -10.20 24.41
N ALA A 104 8.30 -10.14 24.33
CA ALA A 104 7.53 -8.94 24.67
C ALA A 104 7.70 -8.55 26.14
N ILE A 105 7.59 -9.51 27.06
CA ILE A 105 7.79 -9.27 28.50
C ILE A 105 9.23 -8.83 28.79
N ARG A 106 10.23 -9.48 28.19
CA ARG A 106 11.64 -9.07 28.31
C ARG A 106 11.85 -7.63 27.84
N THR A 107 11.23 -7.25 26.72
CA THR A 107 11.35 -5.88 26.18
C THR A 107 10.81 -4.83 27.16
N VAL A 108 9.65 -5.07 27.77
CA VAL A 108 9.04 -4.12 28.71
C VAL A 108 9.88 -3.98 29.98
N TRP A 109 10.47 -5.08 30.45
CA TRP A 109 11.25 -5.10 31.69
C TRP A 109 12.68 -4.56 31.53
N TYR A 110 13.33 -4.83 30.40
CA TYR A 110 14.73 -4.47 30.15
C TYR A 110 14.92 -3.29 29.19
N GLY A 111 13.84 -2.79 28.56
CA GLY A 111 13.90 -1.72 27.56
C GLY A 111 14.68 -2.09 26.27
N LYS A 112 14.90 -3.39 26.01
CA LYS A 112 15.70 -3.92 24.89
C LYS A 112 15.11 -5.20 24.30
#